data_AF-A0A926DC25-F1
#
_entry.id   AF-A0A926DC25-F1
#
_cell.length_a   1.000
_cell.length_b   1.000
_cell.length_c   1.000
_cell.angle_alpha   90.00
_cell.angle_beta   90.00
_cell.angle_gamma   90.00
#
_symmetry.space_group_name_H-M   'P 1'
#
loop_
_entity.id
_entity.type
_entity.pdbx_description
1 polymer ?
#
loop_
_entity_poly.entity_id
_entity_poly.type
_entity_poly.pdbx_seq_one_letter_code
_entity_poly.pdbx_strand_id
1 'polypeptide(L)'
;MNSPDFQKQFEKDVDAVLNGTYNSSNPLIIGKTPSVLQKIGLSELPLVLTPAHAYSIAKTEAQAKAEGKYQKGTNYHGLGADAVKQIYDKISDPIMVLAHPDFVARPQRANAHKIIIVVDLSVDNKQVIAPIEIDAEVFSHKKRIDVNLISTYFNRANFEKFIDEAKARENTGDIGFYYL
;
A
#
# COMPACT_ATOMS: atom_id res chain seq x y z
N MET A 1 10.75 1.72 14.76
CA MET A 1 11.72 1.37 13.70
C MET A 1 11.43 -0.05 13.25
N ASN A 2 11.46 -0.34 11.94
CA ASN A 2 11.41 -1.72 11.47
C ASN A 2 12.63 -2.48 11.99
N SER A 3 12.49 -3.76 12.32
CA SER A 3 13.68 -4.58 12.54
C SER A 3 14.42 -4.75 11.21
N PRO A 4 15.76 -4.69 11.16
CA PRO A 4 16.53 -5.07 9.98
C PRO A 4 16.17 -6.46 9.44
N ASP A 5 15.68 -7.36 10.31
CA ASP A 5 15.25 -8.70 9.92
C ASP A 5 13.93 -8.68 9.12
N PHE A 6 13.01 -7.76 9.43
CA PHE A 6 11.78 -7.60 8.64
C PHE A 6 12.08 -7.11 7.23
N GLN A 7 12.93 -6.09 7.09
CA GLN A 7 13.30 -5.55 5.79
C GLN A 7 13.98 -6.59 4.92
N LYS A 8 14.98 -7.31 5.45
CA LYS A 8 15.67 -8.37 4.70
C LYS A 8 14.72 -9.49 4.27
N GLN A 9 13.82 -9.90 5.15
CA GLN A 9 12.85 -10.94 4.83
C GLN A 9 11.85 -10.45 3.77
N PHE A 10 11.37 -9.21 3.88
CA PHE A 10 10.49 -8.61 2.89
C PHE A 10 11.14 -8.53 1.51
N GLU A 11 12.39 -8.04 1.42
CA GLU A 11 13.12 -7.97 0.15
C GLU A 11 13.29 -9.34 -0.49
N LYS A 12 13.61 -10.37 0.31
CA LYS A 12 13.70 -11.76 -0.15
C LYS A 12 12.36 -12.28 -0.66
N ASP A 13 11.26 -11.95 0.01
CA ASP A 13 9.93 -12.37 -0.42
C ASP A 13 9.51 -11.64 -1.70
N VAL A 14 9.83 -10.36 -1.85
CA VAL A 14 9.66 -9.61 -3.11
C VAL A 14 10.44 -10.30 -4.24
N ASP A 15 11.71 -10.62 -4.03
CA ASP A 15 12.51 -11.32 -5.05
C ASP A 15 11.91 -12.68 -5.42
N ALA A 16 11.42 -13.44 -4.43
CA ALA A 16 10.75 -14.71 -4.68
C ALA A 16 9.45 -14.53 -5.49
N VAL A 17 8.66 -13.49 -5.22
CA VAL A 17 7.45 -13.16 -5.98
C VAL A 17 7.80 -12.83 -7.43
N LEU A 18 8.77 -11.96 -7.64
CA LEU A 18 9.16 -11.52 -8.99
C LEU A 18 9.77 -12.66 -9.80
N ASN A 19 10.53 -13.54 -9.16
CA ASN A 19 11.12 -14.73 -9.79
C ASN A 19 10.13 -15.90 -9.93
N GLY A 20 8.91 -15.78 -9.39
CA GLY A 20 7.89 -16.84 -9.44
C GLY A 20 8.19 -18.05 -8.57
N THR A 21 9.04 -17.90 -7.54
CA THR A 21 9.40 -18.96 -6.58
C THR A 21 8.66 -18.84 -5.25
N TYR A 22 7.87 -17.78 -5.05
CA TYR A 22 7.00 -17.60 -3.89
C TYR A 22 5.75 -18.48 -4.00
N ASN A 23 5.79 -19.67 -3.39
CA ASN A 23 4.76 -20.72 -3.51
C ASN A 23 3.62 -20.58 -2.48
N SER A 24 3.18 -19.35 -2.18
CA SER A 24 2.13 -19.09 -1.19
C SER A 24 1.26 -17.90 -1.58
N SER A 25 0.02 -17.88 -1.10
CA SER A 25 -0.85 -16.70 -1.14
C SER A 25 -0.73 -15.82 0.12
N ASN A 26 0.11 -16.22 1.08
CA ASN A 26 0.33 -15.46 2.30
C ASN A 26 0.81 -14.03 1.97
N PRO A 27 0.26 -13.02 2.65
CA PRO A 27 0.71 -11.64 2.50
C PRO A 27 2.19 -11.50 2.91
N LEU A 28 2.90 -10.65 2.19
CA LEU A 28 4.27 -10.27 2.49
C LEU A 28 4.26 -9.33 3.69
N ILE A 29 5.00 -9.67 4.74
CA ILE A 29 5.14 -8.80 5.92
C ILE A 29 6.24 -7.80 5.60
N ILE A 30 5.86 -6.54 5.50
CA ILE A 30 6.79 -5.43 5.24
C ILE A 30 7.45 -5.01 6.55
N GLY A 31 6.66 -5.01 7.63
CA GLY A 31 7.08 -4.61 8.96
C GLY A 31 5.89 -4.44 9.88
N LYS A 32 6.01 -3.55 10.86
CA LYS A 32 4.88 -3.06 11.66
C LYS A 32 4.52 -1.64 11.27
N THR A 33 3.29 -1.24 11.57
CA THR A 33 2.79 0.14 11.41
C THR A 33 3.83 1.17 11.88
N PRO A 34 4.32 2.07 11.02
CA PRO A 34 5.34 3.04 11.39
C PRO A 34 4.93 3.97 12.53
N SER A 35 5.90 4.38 13.34
CA SER A 35 5.66 5.21 14.54
C SER A 35 4.96 6.53 14.23
N VAL A 36 5.20 7.10 13.04
CA VAL A 36 4.54 8.34 12.60
C VAL A 36 3.04 8.16 12.42
N LEU A 37 2.60 6.97 11.98
CA LEU A 37 1.19 6.62 11.85
C LEU A 37 0.58 6.23 13.19
N GLN A 38 1.34 5.60 14.08
CA GLN A 38 0.87 5.31 15.44
C GLN A 38 0.58 6.59 16.23
N LYS A 39 1.37 7.64 16.04
CA LYS A 39 1.17 8.95 16.69
C LYS A 39 -0.16 9.61 16.32
N ILE A 40 -0.71 9.31 15.15
CA ILE A 40 -2.02 9.81 14.70
C ILE A 40 -3.15 8.80 14.96
N GLY A 41 -2.89 7.76 15.76
CA GLY A 41 -3.92 6.87 16.31
C GLY A 41 -4.03 5.48 15.67
N LEU A 42 -3.12 5.10 14.75
CA LEU A 42 -3.17 3.77 14.16
C LEU A 42 -2.58 2.70 15.10
N SER A 43 -3.27 1.57 15.21
CA SER A 43 -2.82 0.40 15.96
C SER A 43 -1.47 -0.14 15.45
N GLU A 44 -0.63 -0.65 16.35
CA GLU A 44 0.64 -1.31 15.99
C GLU A 44 0.41 -2.72 15.40
N LEU A 45 -0.24 -2.79 14.23
CA LEU A 45 -0.47 -4.03 13.50
C LEU A 45 0.66 -4.33 12.51
N PRO A 46 0.83 -5.60 12.08
CA PRO A 46 1.65 -5.95 10.93
C PRO A 46 1.21 -5.14 9.70
N LEU A 47 2.17 -4.50 9.05
CA LEU A 47 1.98 -3.83 7.77
C LEU A 47 2.31 -4.81 6.65
N VAL A 48 1.35 -5.06 5.77
CA VAL A 48 1.46 -6.13 4.78
C VAL A 48 1.09 -5.70 3.37
N LEU A 49 1.57 -6.47 2.40
CA LEU A 49 1.31 -6.33 0.97
C LEU A 49 1.04 -7.70 0.36
N THR A 50 0.06 -7.84 -0.54
CA THR A 50 -0.17 -9.14 -1.17
C THR A 50 0.90 -9.46 -2.22
N PRO A 51 1.26 -10.74 -2.45
CA PRO A 51 2.21 -11.13 -3.50
C PRO A 51 1.79 -10.64 -4.89
N ALA A 52 0.50 -10.74 -5.21
CA ALA A 52 -0.04 -10.27 -6.49
C ALA A 52 0.15 -8.75 -6.65
N HIS A 53 -0.03 -7.98 -5.57
CA HIS A 53 0.14 -6.54 -5.62
C HIS A 53 1.62 -6.15 -5.67
N ALA A 54 2.51 -6.83 -4.92
CA ALA A 54 3.96 -6.66 -5.06
C ALA A 54 4.43 -6.85 -6.52
N TYR A 55 3.91 -7.90 -7.18
CA TYR A 55 4.18 -8.13 -8.60
C TYR A 55 3.63 -7.02 -9.51
N SER A 56 2.37 -6.61 -9.32
CA SER A 56 1.75 -5.58 -10.16
C SER A 56 2.37 -4.19 -9.98
N ILE A 57 2.95 -3.89 -8.82
CA ILE A 57 3.72 -2.66 -8.60
C ILE A 57 5.01 -2.67 -9.40
N ALA A 58 5.78 -3.76 -9.29
CA ALA A 58 7.10 -3.85 -9.89
C ALA A 58 7.06 -3.96 -11.42
N LYS A 59 6.12 -4.73 -11.97
CA LYS A 59 6.10 -5.11 -13.38
C LYS A 59 5.18 -4.22 -14.20
N THR A 60 5.53 -4.03 -15.48
CA THR A 60 4.63 -3.45 -16.48
C THR A 60 3.66 -4.51 -17.00
N GLU A 61 2.58 -4.08 -17.64
CA GLU A 61 1.66 -5.00 -18.31
C GLU A 61 2.36 -5.82 -19.40
N ALA A 62 3.27 -5.19 -20.15
CA ALA A 62 4.04 -5.87 -21.20
C ALA A 62 4.92 -6.99 -20.63
N GLN A 63 5.61 -6.73 -19.50
CA GLN A 63 6.37 -7.76 -18.79
C GLN A 63 5.46 -8.87 -18.28
N ALA A 64 4.31 -8.53 -17.68
CA ALA A 64 3.36 -9.53 -17.20
C ALA A 64 2.82 -10.42 -18.32
N LYS A 65 2.56 -9.86 -19.51
CA LYS A 65 2.16 -10.63 -20.70
C LYS A 65 3.29 -11.54 -21.19
N ALA A 66 4.51 -11.03 -21.29
CA ALA A 66 5.67 -11.80 -21.71
C ALA A 66 5.99 -12.97 -20.75
N GLU A 67 5.74 -12.78 -19.46
CA GLU A 67 5.93 -13.80 -18.41
C GLU A 67 4.73 -14.76 -18.26
N GLY A 68 3.65 -14.57 -19.03
CA GLY A 68 2.42 -15.39 -18.91
C GLY A 68 1.66 -15.19 -17.59
N LYS A 69 1.92 -14.09 -16.88
CA LYS A 69 1.34 -13.75 -15.56
C LYS A 69 0.33 -12.60 -15.65
N TYR A 70 -0.05 -12.18 -16.85
CA TYR A 70 -1.03 -11.12 -17.05
C TYR A 70 -2.42 -11.52 -16.52
N GLN A 71 -3.03 -10.62 -15.75
CA GLN A 71 -4.38 -10.75 -15.25
C GLN A 71 -5.22 -9.56 -15.74
N LYS A 72 -6.33 -9.86 -16.40
CA LYS A 72 -7.25 -8.83 -16.89
C LYS A 72 -7.84 -8.04 -15.72
N GLY A 73 -7.75 -6.72 -15.78
CA GLY A 73 -8.25 -5.81 -14.75
C GLY A 73 -7.24 -5.50 -13.64
N THR A 74 -6.04 -6.09 -13.68
CA THR A 74 -4.93 -5.70 -12.81
C THR A 74 -4.24 -4.46 -13.36
N ASN A 75 -4.04 -3.46 -12.50
CA ASN A 75 -3.24 -2.29 -12.84
C ASN A 75 -1.76 -2.60 -12.60
N TYR A 76 -0.98 -2.62 -13.67
CA TYR A 76 0.47 -2.81 -13.62
C TYR A 76 1.17 -1.46 -13.64
N HIS A 77 1.98 -1.19 -12.61
CA HIS A 77 2.55 0.14 -12.37
C HIS A 77 3.96 0.31 -12.96
N GLY A 78 4.70 -0.78 -13.14
CA GLY A 78 6.04 -0.72 -13.74
C GLY A 78 7.08 0.07 -12.94
N LEU A 79 6.92 0.18 -11.62
CA LEU A 79 7.81 0.98 -10.77
C LEU A 79 9.15 0.29 -10.48
N GLY A 80 9.28 -1.00 -10.83
CA GLY A 80 10.47 -1.79 -10.55
C GLY A 80 10.49 -2.42 -9.16
N ALA A 81 11.42 -3.35 -8.95
CA ALA A 81 11.57 -4.08 -7.69
C ALA A 81 11.98 -3.18 -6.53
N ASP A 82 12.89 -2.23 -6.78
CA ASP A 82 13.41 -1.33 -5.75
C ASP A 82 12.33 -0.45 -5.15
N ALA A 83 11.39 0.03 -5.98
CA ALA A 83 10.23 0.79 -5.50
C ALA A 83 9.39 -0.04 -4.52
N VAL A 84 9.19 -1.33 -4.78
CA VAL A 84 8.47 -2.23 -3.86
C VAL A 84 9.24 -2.41 -2.55
N LYS A 85 10.56 -2.57 -2.62
CA LYS A 85 11.42 -2.78 -1.45
C LYS A 85 11.51 -1.55 -0.55
N GLN A 86 11.40 -0.34 -1.13
CA GLN A 86 11.45 0.94 -0.41
C GLN A 86 10.13 1.39 0.22
N ILE A 87 9.03 0.65 0.01
CA ILE A 87 7.68 1.02 0.49
C ILE A 87 7.68 1.37 1.99
N TYR A 88 8.35 0.56 2.82
CA TYR A 88 8.35 0.76 4.26
C TYR A 88 8.95 2.10 4.65
N ASP A 89 10.12 2.40 4.10
CA ASP A 89 10.88 3.62 4.38
C ASP A 89 10.06 4.84 3.97
N LYS A 90 9.42 4.75 2.79
CA LYS A 90 8.58 5.82 2.25
C LYS A 90 7.32 6.07 3.07
N ILE A 91 6.67 5.03 3.57
CA ILE A 91 5.49 5.17 4.46
C ILE A 91 5.89 5.65 5.87
N SER A 92 7.13 5.38 6.28
CA SER A 92 7.67 5.82 7.57
C SER A 92 8.00 7.31 7.61
N ASP A 93 8.13 7.94 6.44
CA ASP A 93 8.36 9.38 6.25
C ASP A 93 7.41 9.95 5.16
N PRO A 94 6.10 10.01 5.45
CA PRO A 94 5.13 10.42 4.44
C PRO A 94 5.02 11.95 4.35
N ILE A 95 4.76 12.45 3.14
CA ILE A 95 4.48 13.87 2.88
C ILE A 95 3.17 14.29 3.54
N MET A 96 2.17 13.40 3.51
CA MET A 96 0.82 13.71 3.98
C MET A 96 0.03 12.44 4.27
N VAL A 97 -0.79 12.48 5.32
CA VAL A 97 -1.76 11.43 5.63
C VAL A 97 -3.17 12.02 5.57
N LEU A 98 -4.05 11.36 4.81
CA LEU A 98 -5.45 11.73 4.65
C LEU A 98 -6.32 10.67 5.30
N ALA A 99 -7.07 11.05 6.32
CA ALA A 99 -8.14 10.23 6.89
C ALA A 99 -9.41 10.46 6.07
N HIS A 100 -9.85 9.47 5.31
CA HIS A 100 -11.03 9.60 4.46
C HIS A 100 -12.24 8.90 5.13
N PRO A 101 -13.37 9.60 5.39
CA PRO A 101 -14.54 9.02 6.05
C PRO A 101 -15.23 7.96 5.17
N ASP A 102 -15.16 8.12 3.84
CA ASP A 102 -15.91 7.30 2.89
C ASP A 102 -15.03 6.52 1.90
N PHE A 103 -14.52 5.38 2.35
CA PHE A 103 -14.20 4.28 1.44
C PHE A 103 -15.10 3.06 1.67
N VAL A 104 -16.36 3.22 2.09
CA VAL A 104 -17.34 2.13 1.94
C VAL A 104 -18.74 2.65 1.63
N ALA A 105 -19.21 2.40 0.42
CA ALA A 105 -20.61 2.08 0.17
C ALA A 105 -20.70 0.85 -0.74
N ARG A 106 -20.21 -0.30 -0.24
CA ARG A 106 -20.77 -1.59 -0.63
C ARG A 106 -21.37 -2.25 0.61
N PRO A 107 -22.65 -2.64 0.62
CA PRO A 107 -23.38 -3.03 1.84
C PRO A 107 -22.95 -4.35 2.52
N GLN A 108 -21.76 -4.91 2.25
CA GLN A 108 -21.46 -6.30 2.60
C GLN A 108 -20.10 -6.57 3.24
N ARG A 109 -19.27 -5.57 3.55
CA ARG A 109 -18.07 -5.79 4.36
C ARG A 109 -17.92 -4.69 5.40
N ALA A 110 -18.10 -5.08 6.65
CA ALA A 110 -17.95 -4.23 7.82
C ALA A 110 -16.51 -3.70 7.93
N ASN A 111 -16.40 -2.41 8.25
CA ASN A 111 -15.31 -1.78 9.02
C ASN A 111 -13.88 -1.87 8.48
N ALA A 112 -13.62 -1.34 7.29
CA ALA A 112 -12.26 -1.00 6.88
C ALA A 112 -12.13 0.52 6.79
N HIS A 113 -11.59 1.15 7.84
CA HIS A 113 -11.14 2.54 7.76
C HIS A 113 -9.97 2.59 6.78
N LYS A 114 -9.96 3.54 5.84
CA LYS A 114 -8.85 3.69 4.90
C LYS A 114 -8.18 5.03 5.11
N ILE A 115 -6.87 5.01 5.20
CA ILE A 115 -6.05 6.21 5.11
C ILE A 115 -5.33 6.22 3.77
N ILE A 116 -5.12 7.41 3.23
CA ILE A 116 -4.26 7.59 2.06
C ILE A 116 -2.97 8.22 2.54
N ILE A 117 -1.86 7.56 2.23
CA ILE A 117 -0.52 8.05 2.53
C ILE A 117 0.12 8.49 1.23
N VAL A 118 0.50 9.76 1.18
CA VAL A 118 1.29 10.33 0.11
C VAL A 118 2.75 10.30 0.55
N VAL A 119 3.60 9.71 -0.27
CA VAL A 119 5.03 9.51 0.02
C VAL A 119 5.87 10.11 -1.09
N ASP A 120 7.09 10.55 -0.80
CA ASP A 120 8.03 11.02 -1.82
C ASP A 120 8.67 9.85 -2.58
N LEU A 121 7.90 9.26 -3.49
CA LEU A 121 8.39 8.23 -4.40
C LEU A 121 7.83 8.55 -5.78
N SER A 122 8.71 8.67 -6.76
CA SER A 122 8.32 8.88 -8.15
C SER A 122 9.14 8.02 -9.10
N VAL A 123 8.47 7.50 -10.14
CA VAL A 123 9.11 6.81 -11.26
C VAL A 123 8.53 7.43 -12.53
N ASP A 124 9.38 7.81 -13.48
CA ASP A 124 8.99 8.53 -14.70
C ASP A 124 8.12 9.78 -14.44
N ASN A 125 8.50 10.59 -13.45
CA ASN A 125 7.78 11.81 -12.99
C ASN A 125 6.36 11.57 -12.46
N LYS A 126 6.00 10.33 -12.10
CA LYS A 126 4.69 10.00 -11.52
C LYS A 126 4.82 9.78 -10.03
N GLN A 127 4.14 10.62 -9.23
CA GLN A 127 4.07 10.47 -7.77
C GLN A 127 3.40 9.16 -7.39
N VAL A 128 3.93 8.52 -6.34
CA VAL A 128 3.36 7.32 -5.74
C VAL A 128 2.50 7.69 -4.55
N ILE A 129 1.27 7.17 -4.56
CA ILE A 129 0.31 7.26 -3.48
C ILE A 129 0.08 5.84 -2.97
N ALA A 130 0.29 5.62 -1.68
CA ALA A 130 0.09 4.36 -0.99
C ALA A 130 -1.13 4.45 -0.06
N PRO A 131 -2.33 4.07 -0.52
CA PRO A 131 -3.48 3.83 0.34
C PRO A 131 -3.26 2.60 1.20
N ILE A 132 -3.52 2.78 2.49
CA ILE A 132 -3.48 1.71 3.48
C ILE A 132 -4.90 1.50 3.99
N GLU A 133 -5.35 0.26 3.87
CA GLU A 133 -6.55 -0.22 4.55
C GLU A 133 -6.16 -0.56 5.99
N ILE A 134 -6.81 0.10 6.95
CA ILE A 134 -6.50 0.01 8.38
C ILE A 134 -7.42 -1.02 9.02
N ASP A 135 -6.84 -1.79 9.94
CA ASP A 135 -7.50 -2.85 10.72
C ASP A 135 -8.23 -3.87 9.83
N ALA A 136 -7.58 -4.27 8.72
CA ALA A 136 -8.09 -5.31 7.84
C ALA A 136 -7.80 -6.70 8.41
N GLU A 137 -8.71 -7.66 8.20
CA GLU A 137 -8.41 -9.07 8.44
C GLU A 137 -7.89 -9.73 7.16
N VAL A 138 -6.70 -10.33 7.22
CA VAL A 138 -6.16 -11.16 6.13
C VAL A 138 -5.96 -12.61 6.58
N PHE A 139 -6.04 -13.53 5.64
CA PHE A 139 -5.75 -14.94 5.89
C PHE A 139 -4.26 -15.22 5.65
N SER A 140 -3.56 -15.68 6.67
CA SER A 140 -2.15 -16.04 6.64
C SER A 140 -1.93 -17.35 7.40
N HIS A 141 -1.21 -18.30 6.81
CA HIS A 141 -0.90 -19.60 7.45
C HIS A 141 -2.13 -20.31 8.06
N LYS A 142 -3.25 -20.29 7.33
CA LYS A 142 -4.54 -20.88 7.74
C LYS A 142 -5.23 -20.19 8.93
N LYS A 143 -4.81 -18.99 9.31
CA LYS A 143 -5.40 -18.19 10.40
C LYS A 143 -5.79 -16.81 9.88
N ARG A 144 -6.79 -16.19 10.50
CA ARG A 144 -7.06 -14.75 10.32
C ARG A 144 -6.16 -13.97 11.26
N ILE A 145 -5.57 -12.89 10.73
CA ILE A 145 -4.75 -11.95 11.48
C ILE A 145 -5.19 -10.53 11.13
N ASP A 146 -5.19 -9.66 12.13
CA ASP A 146 -5.41 -8.23 11.96
C ASP A 146 -4.13 -7.60 11.40
N VAL A 147 -4.27 -6.80 10.35
CA VAL A 147 -3.17 -6.15 9.63
C VAL A 147 -3.56 -4.77 9.15
N ASN A 148 -2.54 -3.95 8.88
CA ASN A 148 -2.68 -2.81 7.99
C ASN A 148 -2.25 -3.26 6.58
N LEU A 149 -3.16 -3.18 5.61
CA LEU A 149 -2.95 -3.70 4.26
C LEU A 149 -2.72 -2.56 3.26
N ILE A 150 -1.58 -2.58 2.59
CA ILE A 150 -1.34 -1.68 1.44
C ILE A 150 -2.13 -2.23 0.24
N SER A 151 -3.15 -1.47 -0.18
CA SER A 151 -4.27 -2.01 -0.96
C SER A 151 -4.33 -1.56 -2.41
N THR A 152 -3.67 -0.46 -2.80
CA THR A 152 -3.56 -0.07 -4.21
C THR A 152 -2.37 0.87 -4.43
N TYR A 153 -2.08 1.22 -5.68
CA TYR A 153 -1.19 2.30 -6.10
C TYR A 153 -1.98 3.20 -7.02
N PHE A 154 -2.09 4.49 -6.69
CA PHE A 154 -2.76 5.44 -7.57
C PHE A 154 -1.72 6.18 -8.41
N ASN A 155 -1.57 5.76 -9.66
CA ASN A 155 -1.08 6.65 -10.70
C ASN A 155 -2.28 7.47 -11.21
N ARG A 156 -2.57 8.61 -10.57
CA ARG A 156 -3.57 9.55 -11.08
C ARG A 156 -2.85 10.65 -11.85
N ALA A 157 -3.19 10.82 -13.12
CA ALA A 157 -2.87 12.04 -13.88
C ALA A 157 -3.48 13.31 -13.24
N ASN A 158 -4.42 13.14 -12.30
CA ASN A 158 -5.14 14.21 -11.58
C ASN A 158 -4.80 14.20 -10.08
N PHE A 159 -3.53 13.98 -9.71
CA PHE A 159 -3.12 14.02 -8.31
C PHE A 159 -3.46 15.38 -7.66
N GLU A 160 -3.18 16.48 -8.37
CA GLU A 160 -3.56 17.84 -7.94
C GLU A 160 -5.06 17.94 -7.63
N LYS A 161 -5.93 17.45 -8.53
CA LYS A 161 -7.37 17.42 -8.29
C LYS A 161 -7.77 16.61 -7.06
N PHE A 162 -7.09 15.48 -6.80
CA PHE A 162 -7.33 14.69 -5.60
C PHE A 162 -6.96 15.47 -4.33
N ILE A 163 -5.84 16.20 -4.35
CA ILE A 163 -5.44 17.08 -3.25
C ILE A 163 -6.43 18.23 -3.06
N ASP A 164 -6.92 18.84 -4.15
CA ASP A 164 -7.91 19.91 -4.09
C ASP A 164 -9.27 19.42 -3.56
N GLU A 165 -9.73 18.26 -4.02
CA GLU A 165 -10.95 17.59 -3.50
C GLU A 165 -10.80 17.27 -2.01
N ALA A 166 -9.62 16.80 -1.61
CA ALA A 166 -9.33 16.53 -0.22
C ALA A 166 -9.39 17.84 0.60
N LYS A 167 -8.67 18.90 0.20
CA LYS A 167 -8.66 20.21 0.89
C LYS A 167 -10.06 20.81 1.03
N ALA A 168 -10.88 20.71 -0.03
CA ALA A 168 -12.26 21.19 0.01
C ALA A 168 -13.10 20.45 1.07
N ARG A 169 -12.88 19.15 1.25
CA ARG A 169 -13.56 18.32 2.25
C ARG A 169 -13.02 18.50 3.67
N GLU A 170 -11.77 18.90 3.82
CA GLU A 170 -11.24 19.29 5.14
C GLU A 170 -11.95 20.54 5.65
N ASN A 171 -12.13 21.53 4.77
CA ASN A 171 -12.83 22.77 5.10
C ASN A 171 -14.29 22.56 5.53
N THR A 172 -14.92 21.44 5.13
CA THR A 172 -16.27 21.06 5.54
C THR A 172 -16.29 20.15 6.77
N GLY A 173 -15.11 19.74 7.28
CA GLY A 173 -14.97 18.81 8.40
C GLY A 173 -15.24 17.34 8.03
N ASP A 174 -15.37 17.03 6.75
CA ASP A 174 -15.66 15.68 6.27
C ASP A 174 -14.40 14.80 6.37
N ILE A 175 -13.22 15.34 6.06
CA ILE A 175 -11.95 14.61 6.13
C ILE A 175 -10.94 15.27 7.06
N GLY A 176 -10.04 14.48 7.65
CA GLY A 176 -8.92 14.98 8.44
C GLY A 176 -7.61 14.94 7.65
N PHE A 177 -6.88 16.05 7.64
CA PHE A 177 -5.49 16.10 7.18
C PHE A 177 -4.54 16.03 8.36
N TYR A 178 -3.47 15.25 8.17
CA TYR A 178 -2.33 15.26 9.06
C TYR A 178 -1.08 15.55 8.21
N TYR A 179 -0.54 16.74 8.41
CA TYR A 179 0.80 17.13 7.96
C TYR A 179 1.79 16.72 9.04
N LEU A 180 2.96 16.24 8.63
CA LEU A 180 4.01 15.74 9.52
C LEU A 180 5.24 16.61 9.47
#